data_AF-A0AAD1YTS4-F1
#
_entry.id   AF-A0AAD1YTS4-F1
#
_cell.length_a   1.000
_cell.length_b   1.000
_cell.length_c   1.000
_cell.angle_alpha   90.00
_cell.angle_beta   90.00
_cell.angle_gamma   90.00
#
_symmetry.space_group_name_H-M   'P 1'
#
loop_
_entity.id
_entity.type
_entity.pdbx_description
1 polymer ?
#
loop_
_entity_poly.entity_id
_entity_poly.type
_entity_poly.pdbx_seq_one_letter_code
_entity_poly.pdbx_strand_id
1 'polypeptide(L)'
;MTGRERKDCFLHKSNVFRTEIGIFDLSVVSLDLCLSAIPLVFLDKANFTTVIFILSKGSKKKTTYKVAIMGYIGAHGVAALHRYKYSGVDHSYLAKYVLQPFWSRCVNFFPLWMPPNMITLMGFMFLVTSALLGYIYSPQLDSPPPRWVNFVHGLLLFLYQTFDAVDGKQARRTNSSSPLGELFDHGCDALACAFEGLAFASTAMCGRNAFCFWVISAVPFYCATWEHFFTNTLILPAINGPTEGLMLIYVGHFFTAIVGSEWWAQHFGKCIPFLSWVPIINEVPMYKAVLFLMIVFAVIPTVSFNVYNVHKVVQARKGNLLLALAMLYPFIVLLGGVLIWDYLSPIDLIGNYPHLVVVGTGLAFGFLVGRMILAHLCDEPKGLKTNMCMSLFYLPFAIANALTARLNDGVPLVDEFWVLLGYCIYTASLYMHFATTVIHEITSALGIYCFRITRKEA
;
A
#
# COMPACT_ATOMS: atom_id res chain seq x y z
N MET A 1 15.50 -76.46 -29.68
CA MET A 1 14.39 -76.06 -30.56
C MET A 1 14.46 -74.53 -30.68
N THR A 2 15.34 -73.98 -31.53
CA THR A 2 15.07 -73.52 -32.92
C THR A 2 13.92 -72.48 -32.96
N GLY A 3 14.05 -71.22 -33.40
CA GLY A 3 15.11 -70.43 -34.02
C GLY A 3 14.48 -69.21 -34.74
N ARG A 4 15.31 -68.18 -35.02
CA ARG A 4 15.32 -67.28 -36.20
C ARG A 4 14.10 -66.40 -36.55
N GLU A 5 14.29 -65.08 -36.66
CA GLU A 5 14.69 -64.31 -37.87
C GLU A 5 13.67 -64.40 -39.02
N ARG A 6 12.97 -63.31 -39.38
CA ARG A 6 13.35 -62.20 -40.29
C ARG A 6 12.91 -62.48 -41.75
N LYS A 7 12.38 -61.43 -42.43
CA LYS A 7 12.22 -61.24 -43.90
C LYS A 7 11.01 -61.90 -44.56
N ASP A 8 10.40 -61.37 -45.64
CA ASP A 8 10.37 -60.09 -46.35
C ASP A 8 9.29 -60.21 -47.45
N CYS A 9 8.83 -59.03 -47.93
CA CYS A 9 8.41 -58.72 -49.30
C CYS A 9 6.95 -59.01 -49.77
N PHE A 10 6.22 -57.95 -50.14
CA PHE A 10 5.96 -57.67 -51.58
C PHE A 10 5.47 -56.23 -51.88
N LEU A 11 6.17 -55.59 -52.83
CA LEU A 11 5.74 -54.64 -53.89
C LEU A 11 5.14 -53.22 -53.60
N HIS A 12 5.99 -52.22 -53.90
CA HIS A 12 5.89 -51.21 -54.98
C HIS A 12 5.06 -49.89 -54.86
N LYS A 13 5.79 -48.78 -55.16
CA LYS A 13 5.38 -47.45 -55.70
C LYS A 13 4.56 -46.56 -54.74
N SER A 14 4.72 -45.24 -54.64
CA SER A 14 5.54 -44.20 -55.29
C SER A 14 5.27 -42.87 -54.54
N ASN A 15 6.27 -41.98 -54.49
CA ASN A 15 6.29 -40.55 -54.13
C ASN A 15 4.97 -39.81 -53.80
N VAL A 16 5.00 -38.94 -52.76
CA VAL A 16 4.87 -37.46 -52.87
C VAL A 16 4.91 -36.81 -51.47
N PHE A 17 5.69 -35.74 -51.34
CA PHE A 17 5.80 -34.80 -50.21
C PHE A 17 4.48 -34.04 -49.93
N ARG A 18 4.09 -33.88 -48.65
CA ARG A 18 3.69 -32.57 -48.06
C ARG A 18 3.48 -32.66 -46.54
N THR A 19 4.11 -31.71 -45.85
CA THR A 19 3.98 -31.31 -44.44
C THR A 19 2.60 -30.70 -44.13
N GLU A 20 2.03 -30.95 -42.94
CA GLU A 20 1.37 -29.91 -42.12
C GLU A 20 1.04 -30.40 -40.69
N ILE A 21 1.09 -29.46 -39.75
CA ILE A 21 1.03 -29.58 -38.29
C ILE A 21 -0.44 -29.50 -37.83
N GLY A 22 -0.88 -30.46 -37.00
CA GLY A 22 -2.24 -30.54 -36.46
C GLY A 22 -2.34 -30.11 -35.00
N ILE A 23 -3.23 -29.16 -34.75
CA ILE A 23 -3.70 -28.61 -33.47
C ILE A 23 -4.65 -29.63 -32.79
N PHE A 24 -4.59 -29.77 -31.46
CA PHE A 24 -5.58 -30.54 -30.68
C PHE A 24 -6.49 -29.60 -29.89
N ASP A 25 -7.78 -29.67 -30.19
CA ASP A 25 -8.93 -29.15 -29.44
C ASP A 25 -9.13 -29.93 -28.13
N LEU A 26 -9.52 -29.24 -27.06
CA LEU A 26 -10.23 -29.85 -25.93
C LEU A 26 -11.43 -29.00 -25.51
N SER A 27 -12.57 -29.67 -25.56
CA SER A 27 -13.94 -29.19 -25.38
C SER A 27 -14.31 -28.92 -23.92
N VAL A 28 -15.12 -27.88 -23.74
CA VAL A 28 -15.75 -27.45 -22.48
C VAL A 28 -16.89 -28.41 -22.12
N VAL A 29 -16.86 -28.95 -20.90
CA VAL A 29 -18.01 -29.62 -20.27
C VAL A 29 -18.53 -28.70 -19.16
N SER A 30 -19.76 -28.22 -19.32
CA SER A 30 -20.51 -27.46 -18.32
C SER A 30 -20.84 -28.33 -17.10
N LEU A 31 -20.67 -27.77 -15.91
CA LEU A 31 -21.33 -28.26 -14.70
C LEU A 31 -21.94 -27.05 -13.96
N ASP A 32 -23.25 -26.87 -14.13
CA ASP A 32 -24.08 -25.95 -13.36
C ASP A 32 -24.42 -26.59 -12.00
N LEU A 33 -24.03 -25.94 -10.90
CA LEU A 33 -24.66 -26.16 -9.59
C LEU A 33 -24.59 -24.92 -8.69
N CYS A 34 -25.78 -24.32 -8.50
CA CYS A 34 -26.26 -23.49 -7.40
C CYS A 34 -25.28 -22.57 -6.64
N LEU A 35 -25.17 -21.32 -7.10
CA LEU A 35 -24.87 -20.16 -6.27
C LEU A 35 -26.07 -19.19 -6.35
N SER A 36 -27.11 -19.46 -5.56
CA SER A 36 -28.21 -18.53 -5.33
C SER A 36 -28.00 -17.81 -4.00
N ALA A 37 -28.26 -16.50 -4.02
CA ALA A 37 -28.26 -15.53 -2.91
C ALA A 37 -26.94 -14.77 -2.60
N ILE A 38 -26.48 -13.94 -3.54
CA ILE A 38 -25.94 -12.60 -3.23
C ILE A 38 -26.63 -11.61 -4.19
N PRO A 39 -27.21 -10.48 -3.73
CA PRO A 39 -27.92 -9.57 -4.63
C PRO A 39 -26.94 -8.91 -5.62
N LEU A 40 -27.02 -9.35 -6.87
CA LEU A 40 -26.44 -8.71 -8.04
C LEU A 40 -27.24 -7.44 -8.35
N VAL A 41 -26.97 -6.39 -7.59
CA VAL A 41 -27.30 -5.00 -7.94
C VAL A 41 -25.98 -4.26 -7.84
N PHE A 42 -25.62 -3.48 -8.87
CA PHE A 42 -24.29 -2.89 -9.13
C PHE A 42 -23.34 -3.72 -9.99
N LEU A 43 -23.83 -4.22 -11.12
CA LEU A 43 -23.03 -4.34 -12.34
C LEU A 43 -23.64 -3.42 -13.39
N ASP A 44 -23.53 -2.12 -13.18
CA ASP A 44 -23.69 -1.14 -14.26
C ASP A 44 -22.33 -0.44 -14.43
N LYS A 45 -21.69 -0.73 -15.56
CA LYS A 45 -20.40 -0.19 -16.05
C LYS A 45 -19.14 -0.54 -15.23
N ALA A 46 -18.93 -1.82 -14.93
CA ALA A 46 -17.57 -2.30 -14.69
C ALA A 46 -16.85 -2.43 -16.05
N ASN A 47 -15.83 -1.59 -16.25
CA ASN A 47 -14.95 -1.60 -17.41
C ASN A 47 -14.24 -2.95 -17.54
N PHE A 48 -14.79 -3.83 -18.38
CA PHE A 48 -14.06 -4.94 -18.94
C PHE A 48 -13.50 -4.53 -20.30
N THR A 49 -12.18 -4.62 -20.45
CA THR A 49 -11.53 -4.63 -21.75
C THR A 49 -11.86 -5.95 -22.44
N THR A 50 -13.08 -6.07 -22.97
CA THR A 50 -13.39 -7.13 -23.94
C THR A 50 -12.82 -6.69 -25.27
N VAL A 51 -11.72 -7.32 -25.69
CA VAL A 51 -11.19 -7.19 -27.05
C VAL A 51 -12.15 -7.92 -27.99
N ILE A 52 -13.18 -7.22 -28.48
CA ILE A 52 -14.04 -7.74 -29.54
C ILE A 52 -13.32 -7.54 -30.87
N PHE A 53 -12.72 -8.61 -31.40
CA PHE A 53 -12.30 -8.65 -32.81
C PHE A 53 -13.54 -8.81 -33.68
N ILE A 54 -14.12 -7.70 -34.16
CA ILE A 54 -15.06 -7.75 -35.29
C ILE A 54 -14.21 -7.83 -36.57
N LEU A 55 -14.07 -9.03 -37.13
CA LEU A 55 -13.53 -9.22 -38.47
C LEU A 55 -14.55 -8.70 -39.51
N SER A 56 -14.49 -7.40 -39.80
CA SER A 56 -15.15 -6.86 -40.99
C SER A 56 -14.29 -7.18 -42.22
N LYS A 57 -14.77 -8.09 -43.07
CA LYS A 57 -14.20 -8.31 -44.40
C LYS A 57 -14.40 -7.06 -45.26
N GLY A 58 -13.30 -6.44 -45.65
CA GLY A 58 -13.21 -5.65 -46.88
C GLY A 58 -13.37 -4.14 -46.72
N SER A 59 -12.26 -3.44 -46.51
CA SER A 59 -11.92 -2.19 -47.22
C SER A 59 -10.53 -1.73 -46.77
N LYS A 60 -9.65 -1.43 -47.72
CA LYS A 60 -8.31 -0.88 -47.46
C LYS A 60 -8.43 0.57 -46.98
N LYS A 61 -8.73 0.77 -45.69
CA LYS A 61 -8.40 2.00 -44.96
C LYS A 61 -7.51 1.62 -43.78
N LYS A 62 -6.31 2.18 -43.72
CA LYS A 62 -5.46 2.14 -42.52
C LYS A 62 -6.16 2.95 -41.43
N THR A 63 -7.06 2.32 -40.69
CA THR A 63 -7.56 2.87 -39.43
C THR A 63 -6.50 2.58 -38.39
N THR A 64 -5.70 3.59 -38.03
CA THR A 64 -4.82 3.50 -36.86
C THR A 64 -5.72 3.51 -35.63
N TYR A 65 -6.00 2.35 -35.07
CA TYR A 65 -6.69 2.25 -33.80
C TYR A 65 -5.71 2.71 -32.70
N LYS A 66 -5.86 3.95 -32.22
CA LYS A 66 -5.31 4.32 -30.93
C LYS A 66 -6.04 3.46 -29.89
N VAL A 67 -5.32 2.52 -29.30
CA VAL A 67 -5.73 1.97 -28.00
C VAL A 67 -5.68 3.15 -27.04
N ALA A 68 -6.83 3.75 -26.76
CA ALA A 68 -6.95 4.71 -25.67
C ALA A 68 -6.83 3.90 -24.38
N ILE A 69 -5.62 3.81 -23.83
CA ILE A 69 -5.45 3.47 -22.42
C ILE A 69 -6.23 4.54 -21.68
N MET A 70 -7.36 4.15 -21.09
CA MET A 70 -8.24 5.07 -20.37
C MET A 70 -7.45 5.58 -19.16
N GLY A 71 -7.03 6.85 -19.20
CA GLY A 71 -6.21 7.44 -18.16
C GLY A 71 -6.90 7.50 -16.80
N TYR A 72 -6.12 7.72 -15.75
CA TYR A 72 -6.65 7.87 -14.39
C TYR A 72 -7.31 9.23 -14.15
N ILE A 73 -6.96 10.23 -14.96
CA ILE A 73 -7.42 11.61 -14.86
C ILE A 73 -8.22 11.97 -16.12
N GLY A 74 -9.51 12.28 -15.92
CA GLY A 74 -10.39 12.80 -16.98
C GLY A 74 -10.18 14.29 -17.23
N ALA A 75 -10.86 14.84 -18.26
CA ALA A 75 -10.76 16.26 -18.61
C ALA A 75 -11.15 17.21 -17.45
N HIS A 76 -12.14 16.82 -16.62
CA HIS A 76 -12.50 17.55 -15.41
C HIS A 76 -11.35 17.59 -14.40
N GLY A 77 -10.73 16.43 -14.12
CA GLY A 77 -9.59 16.32 -13.21
C GLY A 77 -8.40 17.16 -13.66
N VAL A 78 -8.09 17.19 -14.96
CA VAL A 78 -7.06 18.07 -15.53
C VAL A 78 -7.36 19.54 -15.21
N ALA A 79 -8.59 19.99 -15.43
CA ALA A 79 -8.99 21.36 -15.10
C ALA A 79 -8.93 21.66 -13.59
N ALA A 80 -9.25 20.67 -12.74
CA ALA A 80 -9.15 20.79 -11.29
C ALA A 80 -7.70 20.93 -10.82
N LEU A 81 -6.76 20.16 -11.39
CA LEU A 81 -5.33 20.24 -11.06
C LEU A 81 -4.75 21.64 -11.25
N HIS A 82 -5.15 22.37 -12.30
CA HIS A 82 -4.71 23.76 -12.51
C HIS A 82 -5.24 24.74 -11.46
N ARG A 83 -6.38 24.44 -10.83
CA ARG A 83 -7.00 25.28 -9.78
C ARG A 83 -6.57 24.87 -8.38
N TYR A 84 -6.00 23.69 -8.23
CA TYR A 84 -5.70 23.08 -6.95
C TYR A 84 -4.69 23.92 -6.15
N LYS A 85 -4.98 24.07 -4.85
CA LYS A 85 -4.09 24.71 -3.89
C LYS A 85 -4.07 23.88 -2.62
N TYR A 86 -2.88 23.47 -2.22
CA TYR A 86 -2.68 22.75 -0.96
C TYR A 86 -3.16 23.57 0.24
N SER A 87 -3.82 22.90 1.17
CA SER A 87 -4.24 23.45 2.46
C SER A 87 -3.90 22.44 3.56
N GLY A 88 -3.05 22.85 4.49
CA GLY A 88 -2.65 22.04 5.63
C GLY A 88 -2.51 22.90 6.87
N VAL A 89 -2.94 22.38 8.02
CA VAL A 89 -2.83 23.04 9.32
C VAL A 89 -2.17 22.06 10.29
N ASP A 90 -1.10 22.51 10.91
CA ASP A 90 -0.35 21.73 11.91
C ASP A 90 -0.46 22.38 13.29
N HIS A 91 -1.08 21.67 14.22
CA HIS A 91 -1.26 22.08 15.61
C HIS A 91 -0.22 21.48 16.57
N SER A 92 0.75 20.71 16.06
CA SER A 92 1.78 20.08 16.90
C SER A 92 2.68 21.13 17.58
N TYR A 93 2.79 21.00 18.90
CA TYR A 93 3.73 21.80 19.69
C TYR A 93 5.18 21.40 19.44
N LEU A 94 5.43 20.10 19.27
CA LEU A 94 6.76 19.57 18.99
C LEU A 94 7.24 20.05 17.61
N ALA A 95 6.38 19.97 16.59
CA ALA A 95 6.66 20.53 15.28
C ALA A 95 6.96 22.03 15.42
N LYS A 96 6.03 22.80 15.98
CA LYS A 96 6.13 24.26 16.05
C LYS A 96 7.41 24.75 16.75
N TYR A 97 7.76 24.19 17.90
CA TYR A 97 8.83 24.75 18.75
C TYR A 97 10.19 24.06 18.59
N VAL A 98 10.24 22.81 18.11
CA VAL A 98 11.49 22.04 18.04
C VAL A 98 11.85 21.70 16.60
N LEU A 99 10.97 21.00 15.90
CA LEU A 99 11.31 20.40 14.60
C LEU A 99 11.24 21.41 13.45
N GLN A 100 10.27 22.32 13.43
CA GLN A 100 10.15 23.35 12.40
C GLN A 100 11.38 24.29 12.35
N PRO A 101 11.93 24.78 13.49
CA PRO A 101 13.21 25.50 13.49
C PRO A 101 14.41 24.67 13.02
N PHE A 102 14.41 23.35 13.31
CA PHE A 102 15.44 22.43 12.84
C PHE A 102 15.35 22.22 11.31
N TRP A 103 14.20 21.81 10.80
CA TRP A 103 13.95 21.60 9.37
C TRP A 103 14.15 22.86 8.53
N SER A 104 13.81 24.04 9.06
CA SER A 104 14.07 25.33 8.40
C SER A 104 15.56 25.66 8.27
N ARG A 105 16.41 25.09 9.12
CA ARG A 105 17.86 25.13 8.92
C ARG A 105 18.29 24.07 7.92
N CYS A 106 17.76 22.86 8.04
CA CYS A 106 18.13 21.72 7.18
C CYS A 106 17.86 21.95 5.69
N VAL A 107 16.77 22.64 5.32
CA VAL A 107 16.46 22.96 3.91
C VAL A 107 17.62 23.68 3.20
N ASN A 108 18.48 24.41 3.93
CA ASN A 108 19.61 25.12 3.33
C ASN A 108 20.77 24.21 2.92
N PHE A 109 20.82 22.96 3.42
CA PHE A 109 21.79 21.96 2.95
C PHE A 109 21.45 21.42 1.56
N PHE A 110 20.19 21.57 1.13
CA PHE A 110 19.75 21.12 -0.18
C PHE A 110 20.01 22.20 -1.24
N PRO A 111 20.67 21.85 -2.36
CA PRO A 111 20.96 22.81 -3.41
C PRO A 111 19.68 23.21 -4.16
N LEU A 112 19.63 24.43 -4.68
CA LEU A 112 18.43 24.98 -5.35
C LEU A 112 18.04 24.26 -6.64
N TRP A 113 18.92 23.42 -7.21
CA TRP A 113 18.61 22.60 -8.38
C TRP A 113 17.90 21.29 -8.02
N MET A 114 17.94 20.87 -6.75
CA MET A 114 17.35 19.61 -6.29
C MET A 114 15.83 19.78 -6.16
N PRO A 115 15.04 19.03 -6.95
CA PRO A 115 13.58 19.11 -6.91
C PRO A 115 13.04 18.47 -5.62
N PRO A 116 11.92 18.97 -5.07
CA PRO A 116 11.28 18.43 -3.86
C PRO A 116 11.01 16.93 -3.93
N ASN A 117 10.41 16.43 -5.01
CA ASN A 117 10.07 15.01 -5.15
C ASN A 117 11.30 14.08 -5.10
N MET A 118 12.50 14.58 -5.43
CA MET A 118 13.73 13.81 -5.28
C MET A 118 14.14 13.70 -3.80
N ILE A 119 13.90 14.75 -3.01
CA ILE A 119 14.09 14.71 -1.56
C ILE A 119 13.13 13.69 -0.94
N THR A 120 11.84 13.75 -1.30
CA THR A 120 10.83 12.76 -0.88
C THR A 120 11.28 11.33 -1.20
N LEU A 121 11.67 11.07 -2.45
CA LEU A 121 12.10 9.75 -2.88
C LEU A 121 13.33 9.25 -2.11
N MET A 122 14.32 10.12 -1.89
CA MET A 122 15.49 9.77 -1.08
C MET A 122 15.13 9.45 0.37
N GLY A 123 14.22 10.24 0.97
CA GLY A 123 13.68 9.97 2.30
C GLY A 123 13.01 8.60 2.35
N PHE A 124 12.14 8.31 1.39
CA PHE A 124 11.44 7.02 1.28
C PHE A 124 12.41 5.83 1.14
N MET A 125 13.52 5.98 0.41
CA MET A 125 14.53 4.93 0.27
C MET A 125 15.24 4.59 1.61
N PHE A 126 15.26 5.50 2.58
CA PHE A 126 15.73 5.16 3.93
C PHE A 126 14.82 4.14 4.61
N LEU A 127 13.50 4.25 4.43
CA LEU A 127 12.54 3.29 4.99
C LEU A 127 12.64 1.93 4.31
N VAL A 128 12.80 1.91 2.98
CA VAL A 128 13.02 0.66 2.21
C VAL A 128 14.29 -0.04 2.70
N THR A 129 15.37 0.72 2.88
CA THR A 129 16.64 0.19 3.41
C THR A 129 16.47 -0.34 4.84
N SER A 130 15.73 0.38 5.68
CA SER A 130 15.40 -0.02 7.05
C SER A 130 14.65 -1.35 7.06
N ALA A 131 13.56 -1.49 6.29
CA ALA A 131 12.81 -2.73 6.20
C ALA A 131 13.64 -3.90 5.65
N LEU A 132 14.52 -3.65 4.66
CA LEU A 132 15.43 -4.66 4.11
C LEU A 132 16.42 -5.17 5.16
N LEU A 133 16.97 -4.29 6.00
CA LEU A 133 17.79 -4.72 7.14
C LEU A 133 17.00 -5.59 8.11
N GLY A 134 15.75 -5.23 8.39
CA GLY A 134 14.84 -6.05 9.18
C GLY A 134 14.65 -7.44 8.58
N TYR A 135 14.47 -7.55 7.27
CA TYR A 135 14.37 -8.83 6.58
C TYR A 135 15.65 -9.67 6.66
N ILE A 136 16.82 -9.04 6.47
CA ILE A 136 18.11 -9.74 6.49
C ILE A 136 18.44 -10.28 7.88
N TYR A 137 18.19 -9.50 8.94
CA TYR A 137 18.61 -9.83 10.30
C TYR A 137 17.50 -10.44 11.17
N SER A 138 16.24 -10.33 10.77
CA SER A 138 15.08 -10.90 11.47
C SER A 138 13.99 -11.31 10.45
N PRO A 139 14.19 -12.41 9.68
CA PRO A 139 13.34 -12.76 8.56
C PRO A 139 11.89 -13.08 8.95
N GLN A 140 11.66 -13.59 10.16
CA GLN A 140 10.33 -13.84 10.73
C GLN A 140 9.90 -12.75 11.72
N LEU A 141 10.72 -11.71 11.93
CA LEU A 141 10.48 -10.60 12.86
C LEU A 141 10.32 -11.03 14.33
N ASP A 142 10.71 -12.25 14.70
CA ASP A 142 10.53 -12.87 16.02
C ASP A 142 11.86 -13.09 16.76
N SER A 143 12.97 -12.75 16.12
CA SER A 143 14.33 -12.91 16.63
C SER A 143 15.02 -11.56 16.77
N PRO A 144 15.90 -11.39 17.78
CA PRO A 144 16.58 -10.12 18.02
C PRO A 144 17.55 -9.81 16.88
N PRO A 145 17.37 -8.70 16.14
CA PRO A 145 18.40 -8.25 15.23
C PRO A 145 19.63 -7.75 16.03
N PRO A 146 20.84 -7.75 15.44
CA PRO A 146 22.00 -7.13 16.05
C PRO A 146 21.71 -5.68 16.45
N ARG A 147 22.21 -5.25 17.60
CA ARG A 147 21.84 -3.95 18.21
C ARG A 147 22.14 -2.74 17.34
N TRP A 148 23.16 -2.82 16.48
CA TRP A 148 23.47 -1.75 15.53
C TRP A 148 22.37 -1.59 14.47
N VAL A 149 21.62 -2.65 14.13
CA VAL A 149 20.49 -2.60 13.20
C VAL A 149 19.38 -1.72 13.79
N ASN A 150 19.06 -1.87 15.08
CA ASN A 150 18.12 -0.99 15.79
C ASN A 150 18.58 0.47 15.77
N PHE A 151 19.88 0.73 15.94
CA PHE A 151 20.41 2.10 15.81
C PHE A 151 20.21 2.65 14.39
N VAL A 152 20.47 1.83 13.37
CA VAL A 152 20.29 2.22 11.97
C VAL A 152 18.81 2.44 11.65
N HIS A 153 17.89 1.62 12.15
CA HIS A 153 16.44 1.86 12.02
C HIS A 153 16.06 3.25 12.55
N GLY A 154 16.52 3.61 13.75
CA GLY A 154 16.28 4.92 14.35
C GLY A 154 16.86 6.07 13.51
N LEU A 155 18.09 5.92 13.03
CA LEU A 155 18.74 6.93 12.19
C LEU A 155 18.01 7.12 10.85
N LEU A 156 17.67 6.03 10.18
CA LEU A 156 16.99 6.06 8.88
C LEU A 156 15.59 6.67 9.01
N LEU A 157 14.84 6.36 10.06
CA LEU A 157 13.52 6.95 10.29
C LEU A 157 13.61 8.45 10.63
N PHE A 158 14.59 8.86 11.45
CA PHE A 158 14.85 10.27 11.72
C PHE A 158 15.20 11.05 10.44
N LEU A 159 16.01 10.45 9.57
CA LEU A 159 16.35 11.04 8.27
C LEU A 159 15.13 11.09 7.34
N TYR A 160 14.30 10.05 7.29
CA TYR A 160 13.04 10.07 6.54
C TYR A 160 12.15 11.23 6.99
N GLN A 161 11.83 11.35 8.29
CA GLN A 161 11.00 12.45 8.81
C GLN A 161 11.61 13.83 8.47
N THR A 162 12.93 13.92 8.49
CA THR A 162 13.62 15.17 8.12
C THR A 162 13.48 15.50 6.64
N PHE A 163 13.61 14.50 5.75
CA PHE A 163 13.54 14.70 4.31
C PHE A 163 12.11 15.03 3.87
N ASP A 164 11.14 14.29 4.39
CA ASP A 164 9.70 14.53 4.29
C ASP A 164 9.36 16.00 4.61
N ALA A 165 9.65 16.46 5.83
CA ALA A 165 9.35 17.84 6.22
C ALA A 165 10.12 18.91 5.42
N VAL A 166 11.27 18.57 4.85
CA VAL A 166 12.11 19.48 4.07
C VAL A 166 11.63 19.61 2.62
N ASP A 167 10.98 18.61 2.03
CA ASP A 167 10.58 18.68 0.63
C ASP A 167 9.60 19.84 0.35
N GLY A 168 8.62 20.07 1.22
CA GLY A 168 7.64 21.15 1.07
C GLY A 168 8.28 22.50 1.35
N LYS A 169 9.27 22.55 2.24
CA LYS A 169 10.08 23.76 2.46
C LYS A 169 10.91 24.08 1.23
N GLN A 170 11.52 23.07 0.62
CA GLN A 170 12.24 23.22 -0.63
C GLN A 170 11.29 23.67 -1.74
N ALA A 171 10.10 23.07 -1.86
CA ALA A 171 9.09 23.43 -2.86
C ALA A 171 8.66 24.90 -2.77
N ARG A 172 8.58 25.45 -1.56
CA ARG A 172 8.34 26.89 -1.34
C ARG A 172 9.56 27.73 -1.69
N ARG A 173 10.76 27.30 -1.26
CA ARG A 173 12.04 27.98 -1.53
C ARG A 173 12.37 28.08 -3.02
N THR A 174 12.00 27.07 -3.81
CA THR A 174 12.25 27.01 -5.26
C THR A 174 11.02 27.40 -6.09
N ASN A 175 9.92 27.83 -5.46
CA ASN A 175 8.65 28.17 -6.12
C ASN A 175 8.13 27.06 -7.06
N SER A 176 8.29 25.80 -6.64
CA SER A 176 7.95 24.59 -7.41
C SER A 176 6.91 23.72 -6.70
N SER A 177 6.08 24.32 -5.84
CA SER A 177 4.94 23.64 -5.21
C SER A 177 3.91 23.25 -6.27
N SER A 178 3.39 22.02 -6.22
CA SER A 178 2.45 21.48 -7.21
C SER A 178 1.57 20.36 -6.62
N PRO A 179 0.41 20.07 -7.24
CA PRO A 179 -0.41 18.90 -6.86
C PRO A 179 0.35 17.57 -7.02
N LEU A 180 1.29 17.51 -7.97
CA LEU A 180 2.16 16.35 -8.15
C LEU A 180 3.04 16.11 -6.93
N GLY A 181 3.62 17.18 -6.37
CA GLY A 181 4.47 17.09 -5.19
C GLY A 181 3.72 16.49 -4.01
N GLU A 182 2.51 16.98 -3.75
CA GLU A 182 1.65 16.44 -2.69
C GLU A 182 1.24 14.98 -2.93
N LEU A 183 0.84 14.62 -4.16
CA LEU A 183 0.52 13.23 -4.48
C LEU A 183 1.72 12.30 -4.24
N PHE A 184 2.91 12.76 -4.63
CA PHE A 184 4.14 12.00 -4.52
C PHE A 184 4.54 11.79 -3.05
N ASP A 185 4.50 12.86 -2.27
CA ASP A 185 4.77 12.90 -0.83
C ASP A 185 3.84 11.98 -0.04
N HIS A 186 2.55 12.28 -0.04
CA HIS A 186 1.56 11.47 0.67
C HIS A 186 1.46 10.03 0.11
N GLY A 187 1.81 9.81 -1.16
CA GLY A 187 1.90 8.49 -1.76
C GLY A 187 3.06 7.66 -1.20
N CYS A 188 4.21 8.29 -0.94
CA CYS A 188 5.34 7.70 -0.23
C CYS A 188 4.98 7.43 1.24
N ASP A 189 4.29 8.35 1.92
CA ASP A 189 3.85 8.17 3.31
C ASP A 189 2.89 7.00 3.51
N ALA A 190 2.01 6.77 2.52
CA ALA A 190 1.11 5.62 2.54
C ALA A 190 1.90 4.29 2.56
N LEU A 191 2.98 4.22 1.78
CA LEU A 191 3.86 3.06 1.77
C LEU A 191 4.79 3.01 2.99
N ALA A 192 5.18 4.17 3.53
CA ALA A 192 5.99 4.29 4.74
C ALA A 192 5.36 3.55 5.92
N CYS A 193 4.03 3.55 6.03
CA CYS A 193 3.30 2.77 7.03
C CYS A 193 3.73 1.29 7.06
N ALA A 194 3.92 0.66 5.88
CA ALA A 194 4.32 -0.75 5.76
C ALA A 194 5.79 -0.97 6.09
N PHE A 195 6.69 -0.18 5.48
CA PHE A 195 8.13 -0.34 5.68
C PHE A 195 8.55 -0.01 7.11
N GLU A 196 7.98 1.04 7.71
CA GLU A 196 8.26 1.36 9.11
C GLU A 196 7.61 0.36 10.05
N GLY A 197 6.40 -0.13 9.74
CA GLY A 197 5.77 -1.21 10.50
C GLY A 197 6.68 -2.46 10.58
N LEU A 198 7.36 -2.81 9.49
CA LEU A 198 8.32 -3.91 9.45
C LEU A 198 9.62 -3.62 10.23
N ALA A 199 10.18 -2.42 10.10
CA ALA A 199 11.37 -2.01 10.84
C ALA A 199 11.12 -2.00 12.36
N PHE A 200 9.98 -1.46 12.79
CA PHE A 200 9.57 -1.51 14.19
C PHE A 200 9.29 -2.93 14.67
N ALA A 201 8.64 -3.77 13.85
CA ALA A 201 8.42 -5.16 14.19
C ALA A 201 9.72 -5.95 14.39
N SER A 202 10.75 -5.67 13.58
CA SER A 202 12.10 -6.24 13.75
C SER A 202 12.72 -5.78 15.07
N THR A 203 12.61 -4.50 15.38
CA THR A 203 13.10 -3.91 16.64
C THR A 203 12.41 -4.53 17.86
N ALA A 204 11.09 -4.69 17.78
CA ALA A 204 10.25 -5.22 18.84
C ALA A 204 10.21 -6.74 18.90
N MET A 205 10.86 -7.45 17.95
CA MET A 205 10.84 -8.91 17.79
C MET A 205 9.43 -9.53 17.95
N CYS A 206 8.42 -8.89 17.35
CA CYS A 206 7.01 -9.18 17.64
C CYS A 206 6.37 -10.22 16.71
N GLY A 207 7.14 -10.76 15.76
CA GLY A 207 6.76 -11.82 14.83
C GLY A 207 5.47 -11.49 14.08
N ARG A 208 4.50 -12.40 14.17
CA ARG A 208 3.16 -12.24 13.59
C ARG A 208 2.44 -10.93 13.96
N ASN A 209 2.75 -10.32 15.11
CA ASN A 209 2.14 -9.05 15.52
C ASN A 209 2.64 -7.86 14.67
N ALA A 210 3.63 -8.05 13.80
CA ALA A 210 4.06 -7.06 12.81
C ALA A 210 2.87 -6.52 11.99
N PHE A 211 1.93 -7.41 11.62
CA PHE A 211 0.73 -7.00 10.90
C PHE A 211 -0.14 -6.05 11.72
N CYS A 212 -0.28 -6.28 13.04
CA CYS A 212 -1.01 -5.37 13.92
C CYS A 212 -0.31 -4.01 14.07
N PHE A 213 1.03 -3.98 14.13
CA PHE A 213 1.79 -2.73 14.14
C PHE A 213 1.63 -1.93 12.84
N TRP A 214 1.60 -2.61 11.70
CA TRP A 214 1.22 -1.98 10.43
C TRP A 214 -0.21 -1.43 10.48
N VAL A 215 -1.18 -2.21 10.98
CA VAL A 215 -2.59 -1.79 11.07
C VAL A 215 -2.78 -0.53 11.92
N ILE A 216 -2.12 -0.41 13.07
CA ILE A 216 -2.24 0.79 13.92
C ILE A 216 -1.63 2.05 13.28
N SER A 217 -0.77 1.90 12.27
CA SER A 217 -0.29 3.02 11.44
C SER A 217 -1.24 3.29 10.27
N ALA A 218 -1.65 2.25 9.57
CA ALA A 218 -2.47 2.35 8.37
C ALA A 218 -3.88 2.89 8.64
N VAL A 219 -4.50 2.52 9.76
CA VAL A 219 -5.86 2.96 10.12
C VAL A 219 -5.95 4.48 10.33
N PRO A 220 -5.16 5.11 11.23
CA PRO A 220 -5.13 6.56 11.36
C PRO A 220 -4.80 7.27 10.05
N PHE A 221 -3.82 6.76 9.29
CA PHE A 221 -3.39 7.37 8.03
C PHE A 221 -4.52 7.36 6.98
N TYR A 222 -5.23 6.25 6.83
CA TYR A 222 -6.39 6.15 5.94
C TYR A 222 -7.50 7.11 6.36
N CYS A 223 -7.81 7.15 7.65
CA CYS A 223 -8.86 8.03 8.18
C CYS A 223 -8.50 9.51 8.05
N ALA A 224 -7.22 9.89 8.22
CA ALA A 224 -6.76 11.26 8.01
C ALA A 224 -6.81 11.66 6.54
N THR A 225 -6.44 10.75 5.63
CA THR A 225 -6.57 10.99 4.18
C THR A 225 -8.04 11.10 3.76
N TRP A 226 -8.92 10.26 4.34
CA TRP A 226 -10.36 10.34 4.16
C TRP A 226 -10.92 11.66 4.68
N GLU A 227 -10.52 12.08 5.88
CA GLU A 227 -10.87 13.40 6.41
C GLU A 227 -10.42 14.51 5.47
N HIS A 228 -9.18 14.47 5.00
CA HIS A 228 -8.63 15.45 4.06
C HIS A 228 -9.47 15.52 2.78
N PHE A 229 -9.87 14.37 2.23
CA PHE A 229 -10.73 14.31 1.05
C PHE A 229 -12.08 15.02 1.25
N PHE A 230 -12.68 14.98 2.44
CA PHE A 230 -13.97 15.64 2.71
C PHE A 230 -13.82 17.11 3.12
N THR A 231 -12.83 17.42 3.95
CA THR A 231 -12.60 18.75 4.52
C THR A 231 -11.87 19.69 3.56
N ASN A 232 -11.11 19.15 2.60
CA ASN A 232 -10.17 19.86 1.74
C ASN A 232 -9.04 20.58 2.51
N THR A 233 -8.74 20.12 3.72
CA THR A 233 -7.58 20.60 4.48
C THR A 233 -7.01 19.45 5.30
N LEU A 234 -5.70 19.22 5.20
CA LEU A 234 -5.02 18.26 6.04
C LEU A 234 -4.88 18.85 7.44
N ILE A 235 -5.56 18.26 8.43
CA ILE A 235 -5.55 18.73 9.81
C ILE A 235 -4.64 17.79 10.62
N LEU A 236 -3.50 18.31 11.07
CA LEU A 236 -2.63 17.57 11.99
C LEU A 236 -2.90 18.05 13.43
N PRO A 237 -3.46 17.19 14.30
CA PRO A 237 -3.73 17.54 15.69
C PRO A 237 -2.43 17.75 16.48
N ALA A 238 -2.57 18.25 17.71
CA ALA A 238 -1.43 18.57 18.59
C ALA A 238 -0.52 17.37 18.91
N ILE A 239 -1.08 16.16 18.86
CA ILE A 239 -0.34 14.90 18.88
C ILE A 239 -0.79 14.15 17.63
N ASN A 240 0.13 13.90 16.71
CA ASN A 240 -0.15 13.25 15.43
C ASN A 240 0.93 12.23 15.07
N GLY A 241 0.56 11.31 14.16
CA GLY A 241 1.46 10.25 13.68
C GLY A 241 2.73 10.78 13.02
N PRO A 242 2.62 11.67 12.00
CA PRO A 242 3.79 12.16 11.25
C PRO A 242 4.83 12.89 12.11
N THR A 243 4.42 13.51 13.22
CA THR A 243 5.34 14.26 14.09
C THR A 243 5.72 13.47 15.34
N GLU A 244 4.82 13.37 16.32
CA GLU A 244 5.10 12.73 17.60
C GLU A 244 5.23 11.21 17.46
N GLY A 245 4.42 10.59 16.60
CA GLY A 245 4.47 9.15 16.35
C GLY A 245 5.81 8.70 15.78
N LEU A 246 6.28 9.33 14.70
CA LEU A 246 7.59 9.02 14.12
C LEU A 246 8.72 9.29 15.11
N MET A 247 8.64 10.38 15.90
CA MET A 247 9.62 10.64 16.97
C MET A 247 9.66 9.53 18.01
N LEU A 248 8.50 9.12 18.49
CA LEU A 248 8.40 8.04 19.46
C LEU A 248 9.03 6.75 18.93
N ILE A 249 8.82 6.45 17.65
CA ILE A 249 9.35 5.25 17.01
C ILE A 249 10.89 5.31 16.89
N TYR A 250 11.48 6.40 16.36
CA TYR A 250 12.96 6.45 16.26
C TYR A 250 13.65 6.55 17.61
N VAL A 251 13.02 7.18 18.61
CA VAL A 251 13.52 7.14 19.99
C VAL A 251 13.44 5.72 20.54
N GLY A 252 12.36 4.99 20.24
CA GLY A 252 12.20 3.57 20.59
C GLY A 252 13.28 2.69 19.96
N HIS A 253 13.62 2.92 18.69
CA HIS A 253 14.73 2.27 17.99
C HIS A 253 16.07 2.50 18.70
N PHE A 254 16.42 3.76 18.98
CA PHE A 254 17.67 4.09 19.69
C PHE A 254 17.72 3.52 21.10
N PHE A 255 16.61 3.58 21.83
CA PHE A 255 16.49 2.95 23.15
C PHE A 255 16.74 1.44 23.05
N THR A 256 16.14 0.77 22.07
CA THR A 256 16.30 -0.68 21.85
C THR A 256 17.73 -1.04 21.47
N ALA A 257 18.46 -0.17 20.76
CA ALA A 257 19.89 -0.35 20.52
C ALA A 257 20.72 -0.37 21.82
N ILE A 258 20.22 0.22 22.91
CA ILE A 258 20.86 0.28 24.24
C ILE A 258 20.37 -0.83 25.19
N VAL A 259 19.13 -1.30 25.08
CA VAL A 259 18.61 -2.35 25.99
C VAL A 259 18.55 -3.75 25.38
N GLY A 260 18.58 -3.86 24.04
CA GLY A 260 18.35 -5.10 23.31
C GLY A 260 16.87 -5.32 22.98
N SER A 261 16.61 -5.99 21.87
CA SER A 261 15.25 -6.25 21.38
C SER A 261 14.46 -7.18 22.31
N GLU A 262 15.16 -8.03 23.08
CA GLU A 262 14.59 -8.93 24.08
C GLU A 262 13.82 -8.19 25.18
N TRP A 263 14.10 -6.90 25.39
CA TRP A 263 13.33 -6.05 26.29
C TRP A 263 11.85 -6.00 25.92
N TRP A 264 11.52 -6.06 24.63
CA TRP A 264 10.14 -6.01 24.13
C TRP A 264 9.35 -7.28 24.42
N ALA A 265 10.02 -8.43 24.49
CA ALA A 265 9.40 -9.72 24.79
C ALA A 265 9.19 -9.96 26.30
N GLN A 266 9.84 -9.17 27.17
CA GLN A 266 9.67 -9.26 28.61
C GLN A 266 8.27 -8.75 29.04
N HIS A 267 7.78 -9.28 30.16
CA HIS A 267 6.53 -8.82 30.77
C HIS A 267 6.63 -7.33 31.13
N PHE A 268 5.56 -6.57 30.87
CA PHE A 268 5.47 -5.14 31.14
C PHE A 268 5.90 -4.78 32.56
N GLY A 269 5.45 -5.53 33.57
CA GLY A 269 5.79 -5.30 34.97
C GLY A 269 7.27 -5.35 35.28
N LYS A 270 8.02 -6.19 34.54
CA LYS A 270 9.47 -6.29 34.67
C LYS A 270 10.17 -5.11 34.00
N CYS A 271 9.64 -4.63 32.87
CA CYS A 271 10.19 -3.49 32.15
C CYS A 271 9.91 -2.16 32.85
N ILE A 272 8.74 -2.03 33.49
CA ILE A 272 8.28 -0.81 34.16
C ILE A 272 7.79 -1.15 35.59
N PRO A 273 8.71 -1.43 36.54
CA PRO A 273 8.34 -1.92 37.88
C PRO A 273 7.42 -1.00 38.68
N PHE A 274 7.48 0.31 38.47
CA PHE A 274 6.64 1.26 39.20
C PHE A 274 5.15 1.23 38.76
N LEU A 275 4.84 0.62 37.61
CA LEU A 275 3.46 0.40 37.14
C LEU A 275 3.04 -1.07 37.22
N SER A 276 3.81 -1.93 37.91
CA SER A 276 3.51 -3.36 37.99
C SER A 276 2.20 -3.68 38.73
N TRP A 277 1.64 -2.70 39.45
CA TRP A 277 0.38 -2.82 40.14
C TRP A 277 -0.84 -2.81 39.20
N VAL A 278 -0.68 -2.48 37.92
CA VAL A 278 -1.77 -2.47 36.93
C VAL A 278 -2.01 -3.89 36.39
N PRO A 279 -3.05 -4.62 36.84
CA PRO A 279 -3.13 -6.07 36.62
C PRO A 279 -3.35 -6.44 35.15
N ILE A 280 -4.00 -5.56 34.38
CA ILE A 280 -4.41 -5.81 32.99
C ILE A 280 -3.22 -5.94 32.05
N ILE A 281 -2.13 -5.21 32.31
CA ILE A 281 -0.95 -5.16 31.42
C ILE A 281 0.29 -5.80 32.03
N ASN A 282 0.33 -6.03 33.34
CA ASN A 282 1.53 -6.47 34.06
C ASN A 282 2.21 -7.71 33.46
N GLU A 283 1.40 -8.74 33.17
CA GLU A 283 1.86 -10.04 32.63
C GLU A 283 1.92 -10.08 31.11
N VAL A 284 1.58 -8.99 30.43
CA VAL A 284 1.56 -8.93 28.97
C VAL A 284 2.97 -8.56 28.46
N PRO A 285 3.48 -9.20 27.38
CA PRO A 285 4.75 -8.78 26.76
C PRO A 285 4.74 -7.30 26.40
N MET A 286 5.87 -6.61 26.58
CA MET A 286 5.98 -5.16 26.43
C MET A 286 5.53 -4.68 25.03
N TYR A 287 5.84 -5.40 23.95
CA TYR A 287 5.34 -5.04 22.62
C TYR A 287 3.80 -5.06 22.52
N LYS A 288 3.12 -6.03 23.15
CA LYS A 288 1.65 -6.10 23.17
C LYS A 288 1.05 -5.01 24.06
N ALA A 289 1.70 -4.69 25.17
CA ALA A 289 1.30 -3.59 26.03
C ALA A 289 1.37 -2.25 25.27
N VAL A 290 2.48 -1.99 24.56
CA VAL A 290 2.63 -0.80 23.71
C VAL A 290 1.60 -0.77 22.59
N LEU A 291 1.37 -1.90 21.90
CA LEU A 291 0.32 -2.01 20.89
C LEU A 291 -1.06 -1.63 21.46
N PHE A 292 -1.43 -2.18 22.62
CA PHE A 292 -2.69 -1.87 23.30
C PHE A 292 -2.79 -0.39 23.68
N LEU A 293 -1.74 0.18 24.28
CA LEU A 293 -1.70 1.59 24.68
C LEU A 293 -1.81 2.52 23.46
N MET A 294 -1.15 2.21 22.35
CA MET A 294 -1.26 2.97 21.10
C MET A 294 -2.69 2.91 20.54
N ILE A 295 -3.36 1.76 20.60
CA ILE A 295 -4.75 1.66 20.16
C ILE A 295 -5.66 2.57 21.02
N VAL A 296 -5.54 2.47 22.34
CA VAL A 296 -6.42 3.19 23.29
C VAL A 296 -6.16 4.70 23.26
N PHE A 297 -4.90 5.13 23.28
CA PHE A 297 -4.53 6.52 23.48
C PHE A 297 -4.15 7.28 22.21
N ALA A 298 -3.87 6.60 21.10
CA ALA A 298 -3.53 7.26 19.84
C ALA A 298 -4.55 6.97 18.73
N VAL A 299 -4.79 5.68 18.40
CA VAL A 299 -5.64 5.30 17.25
C VAL A 299 -7.10 5.67 17.47
N ILE A 300 -7.71 5.23 18.58
CA ILE A 300 -9.13 5.49 18.86
C ILE A 300 -9.42 7.00 18.90
N PRO A 301 -8.66 7.83 19.63
CA PRO A 301 -8.87 9.28 19.61
C PRO A 301 -8.74 9.87 18.21
N THR A 302 -7.69 9.51 17.45
CA THR A 302 -7.46 10.04 16.10
C THR A 302 -8.62 9.71 15.16
N VAL A 303 -9.04 8.44 15.11
CA VAL A 303 -10.17 8.02 14.27
C VAL A 303 -11.46 8.71 14.70
N SER A 304 -11.69 8.87 16.01
CA SER A 304 -12.87 9.56 16.54
C SER A 304 -12.93 11.03 16.09
N PHE A 305 -11.81 11.75 16.13
CA PHE A 305 -11.73 13.13 15.63
C PHE A 305 -11.94 13.20 14.12
N ASN A 306 -11.34 12.30 13.35
CA ASN A 306 -11.50 12.25 11.89
C ASN A 306 -12.97 12.02 11.52
N VAL A 307 -13.66 11.08 12.17
CA VAL A 307 -15.09 10.82 11.98
C VAL A 307 -15.94 12.03 12.38
N TYR A 308 -15.63 12.66 13.51
CA TYR A 308 -16.35 13.85 13.97
C TYR A 308 -16.24 15.01 12.96
N ASN A 309 -15.03 15.28 12.46
CA ASN A 309 -14.78 16.36 11.50
C ASN A 309 -15.45 16.10 10.15
N VAL A 310 -15.38 14.87 9.63
CA VAL A 310 -16.11 14.50 8.40
C VAL A 310 -17.62 14.62 8.61
N HIS A 311 -18.14 14.11 9.72
CA HIS A 311 -19.57 14.24 10.04
C HIS A 311 -20.01 15.70 10.03
N LYS A 312 -19.26 16.58 10.70
CA LYS A 312 -19.54 18.02 10.75
C LYS A 312 -19.59 18.66 9.35
N VAL A 313 -18.61 18.37 8.49
CA VAL A 313 -18.56 18.93 7.12
C VAL A 313 -19.66 18.37 6.23
N VAL A 314 -19.92 17.06 6.31
CA VAL A 314 -20.98 16.42 5.52
C VAL A 314 -22.35 16.99 5.90
N GLN A 315 -22.64 17.15 7.19
CA GLN A 315 -23.88 17.77 7.66
C GLN A 315 -24.00 19.22 7.19
N ALA A 316 -22.95 20.02 7.36
CA ALA A 316 -22.95 21.44 6.94
C ALA A 316 -23.19 21.61 5.43
N ARG A 317 -22.69 20.68 4.61
CA ARG A 317 -22.88 20.66 3.15
C ARG A 317 -24.16 19.94 2.70
N LYS A 318 -25.01 19.47 3.63
CA LYS A 318 -26.20 18.63 3.35
C LYS A 318 -25.84 17.40 2.48
N GLY A 319 -24.66 16.85 2.69
CA GLY A 319 -24.16 15.66 2.00
C GLY A 319 -24.68 14.36 2.60
N ASN A 320 -24.35 13.24 1.97
CA ASN A 320 -24.76 11.92 2.42
C ASN A 320 -23.66 11.25 3.28
N LEU A 321 -23.92 11.11 4.59
CA LEU A 321 -22.99 10.48 5.53
C LEU A 321 -22.74 9.01 5.21
N LEU A 322 -23.76 8.27 4.75
CA LEU A 322 -23.61 6.86 4.39
C LEU A 322 -22.63 6.72 3.22
N LEU A 323 -22.69 7.62 2.23
CA LEU A 323 -21.76 7.62 1.12
C LEU A 323 -20.33 7.96 1.57
N ALA A 324 -20.19 8.86 2.55
CA ALA A 324 -18.88 9.17 3.15
C ALA A 324 -18.29 7.96 3.88
N LEU A 325 -19.09 7.28 4.71
CA LEU A 325 -18.68 6.07 5.42
C LEU A 325 -18.42 4.89 4.47
N ALA A 326 -19.16 4.79 3.35
CA ALA A 326 -18.95 3.77 2.34
C ALA A 326 -17.55 3.84 1.72
N MET A 327 -16.86 4.99 1.74
CA MET A 327 -15.48 5.08 1.29
C MET A 327 -14.49 4.34 2.19
N LEU A 328 -14.85 4.00 3.43
CA LEU A 328 -14.03 3.16 4.32
C LEU A 328 -14.08 1.68 3.94
N TYR A 329 -15.12 1.27 3.21
CA TYR A 329 -15.38 -0.13 2.84
C TYR A 329 -14.19 -0.82 2.15
N PRO A 330 -13.52 -0.24 1.13
CA PRO A 330 -12.43 -0.92 0.44
C PRO A 330 -11.26 -1.28 1.37
N PHE A 331 -10.95 -0.42 2.33
CA PHE A 331 -9.88 -0.68 3.30
C PHE A 331 -10.30 -1.73 4.33
N ILE A 332 -11.55 -1.71 4.81
CA ILE A 332 -12.10 -2.75 5.68
C ILE A 332 -12.06 -4.11 4.99
N VAL A 333 -12.42 -4.19 3.71
CA VAL A 333 -12.37 -5.43 2.92
C VAL A 333 -10.93 -5.90 2.69
N LEU A 334 -9.98 -4.98 2.47
CA LEU A 334 -8.56 -5.34 2.38
C LEU A 334 -8.09 -6.01 3.67
N LEU A 335 -8.32 -5.38 4.83
CA LEU A 335 -7.91 -5.90 6.13
C LEU A 335 -8.61 -7.23 6.45
N GLY A 336 -9.93 -7.26 6.33
CA GLY A 336 -10.73 -8.46 6.59
C GLY A 336 -10.36 -9.60 5.65
N GLY A 337 -10.15 -9.31 4.37
CA GLY A 337 -9.79 -10.32 3.36
C GLY A 337 -8.42 -10.95 3.61
N VAL A 338 -7.40 -10.15 3.98
CA VAL A 338 -6.07 -10.67 4.33
C VAL A 338 -6.12 -11.50 5.62
N LEU A 339 -6.85 -11.04 6.64
CA LEU A 339 -7.02 -11.79 7.89
C LEU A 339 -7.81 -13.09 7.72
N ILE A 340 -8.84 -13.09 6.87
CA ILE A 340 -9.60 -14.29 6.52
C ILE A 340 -8.71 -15.26 5.75
N TRP A 341 -7.94 -14.77 4.77
CA TRP A 341 -7.01 -15.60 4.02
C TRP A 341 -6.01 -16.28 4.95
N ASP A 342 -5.35 -15.51 5.80
CA ASP A 342 -4.39 -16.04 6.77
C ASP A 342 -5.04 -17.00 7.78
N TYR A 343 -6.25 -16.72 8.27
CA TYR A 343 -6.99 -17.63 9.16
C TYR A 343 -7.32 -18.97 8.48
N LEU A 344 -7.61 -18.97 7.17
CA LEU A 344 -7.93 -20.16 6.41
C LEU A 344 -6.68 -20.94 5.98
N SER A 345 -5.55 -20.24 5.80
CA SER A 345 -4.28 -20.80 5.33
C SER A 345 -3.75 -21.93 6.22
N PRO A 346 -3.35 -23.09 5.66
CA PRO A 346 -2.62 -24.12 6.40
C PRO A 346 -1.20 -23.74 6.82
N ILE A 347 -0.58 -22.70 6.22
CA ILE A 347 0.84 -22.38 6.45
C ILE A 347 1.07 -21.15 7.33
N ASP A 348 0.06 -20.57 7.99
CA ASP A 348 0.21 -19.37 8.84
C ASP A 348 1.00 -18.24 8.13
N LEU A 349 0.38 -17.63 7.11
CA LEU A 349 1.04 -16.68 6.20
C LEU A 349 1.72 -15.52 6.92
N ILE A 350 1.03 -14.88 7.87
CA ILE A 350 1.57 -13.73 8.60
C ILE A 350 2.69 -14.19 9.55
N GLY A 351 2.60 -15.39 10.13
CA GLY A 351 3.65 -15.93 10.98
C GLY A 351 4.93 -16.29 10.20
N ASN A 352 4.78 -16.99 9.08
CA ASN A 352 5.91 -17.52 8.32
C ASN A 352 6.47 -16.58 7.26
N TYR A 353 5.65 -15.66 6.72
CA TYR A 353 6.02 -14.71 5.68
C TYR A 353 5.57 -13.26 5.98
N PRO A 354 5.86 -12.72 7.18
CA PRO A 354 5.35 -11.41 7.60
C PRO A 354 5.75 -10.28 6.67
N HIS A 355 6.98 -10.29 6.14
CA HIS A 355 7.47 -9.28 5.20
C HIS A 355 6.67 -9.27 3.90
N LEU A 356 6.42 -10.44 3.30
CA LEU A 356 5.66 -10.53 2.06
C LEU A 356 4.21 -10.09 2.27
N VAL A 357 3.58 -10.53 3.35
CA VAL A 357 2.20 -10.13 3.67
C VAL A 357 2.11 -8.62 3.87
N VAL A 358 2.94 -8.03 4.74
CA VAL A 358 2.90 -6.59 5.03
C VAL A 358 3.29 -5.75 3.81
N VAL A 359 4.28 -6.15 3.00
CA VAL A 359 4.64 -5.42 1.77
C VAL A 359 3.52 -5.51 0.73
N GLY A 360 3.00 -6.72 0.45
CA GLY A 360 1.92 -6.90 -0.52
C GLY A 360 0.66 -6.14 -0.12
N THR A 361 0.25 -6.24 1.15
CA THR A 361 -0.90 -5.49 1.67
C THR A 361 -0.61 -3.99 1.76
N GLY A 362 0.62 -3.59 2.08
CA GLY A 362 1.09 -2.21 2.08
C GLY A 362 1.01 -1.56 0.69
N LEU A 363 1.35 -2.29 -0.37
CA LEU A 363 1.21 -1.82 -1.75
C LEU A 363 -0.26 -1.71 -2.18
N ALA A 364 -1.09 -2.68 -1.81
CA ALA A 364 -2.55 -2.59 -2.01
C ALA A 364 -3.14 -1.36 -1.29
N PHE A 365 -2.72 -1.13 -0.05
CA PHE A 365 -3.07 0.02 0.75
C PHE A 365 -2.60 1.34 0.12
N GLY A 366 -1.35 1.40 -0.32
CA GLY A 366 -0.79 2.55 -1.03
C GLY A 366 -1.59 2.90 -2.29
N PHE A 367 -2.07 1.89 -3.02
CA PHE A 367 -2.97 2.13 -4.15
C PHE A 367 -4.32 2.70 -3.70
N LEU A 368 -4.94 2.15 -2.65
CA LEU A 368 -6.20 2.66 -2.10
C LEU A 368 -6.09 4.13 -1.70
N VAL A 369 -5.07 4.48 -0.91
CA VAL A 369 -4.81 5.84 -0.47
C VAL A 369 -4.48 6.73 -1.67
N GLY A 370 -3.59 6.29 -2.56
CA GLY A 370 -3.22 7.04 -3.76
C GLY A 370 -4.42 7.39 -4.64
N ARG A 371 -5.38 6.47 -4.80
CA ARG A 371 -6.64 6.74 -5.53
C ARG A 371 -7.52 7.77 -4.82
N MET A 372 -7.54 7.78 -3.49
CA MET A 372 -8.27 8.78 -2.70
C MET A 372 -7.60 10.15 -2.76
N ILE A 373 -6.27 10.22 -2.69
CA ILE A 373 -5.51 11.48 -2.87
C ILE A 373 -5.73 12.00 -4.29
N LEU A 374 -5.59 11.17 -5.33
CA LEU A 374 -5.83 11.62 -6.69
C LEU A 374 -7.27 12.12 -6.90
N ALA A 375 -8.26 11.44 -6.32
CA ALA A 375 -9.64 11.91 -6.36
C ALA A 375 -9.82 13.25 -5.64
N HIS A 376 -9.06 13.51 -4.57
CA HIS A 376 -9.01 14.82 -3.91
C HIS A 376 -8.48 15.90 -4.86
N LEU A 377 -7.30 15.66 -5.45
CA LEU A 377 -6.61 16.61 -6.33
C LEU A 377 -7.42 16.93 -7.59
N CYS A 378 -8.13 15.95 -8.12
CA CYS A 378 -8.99 16.07 -9.29
C CYS A 378 -10.39 16.62 -8.99
N ASP A 379 -10.70 16.95 -7.73
CA ASP A 379 -12.03 17.39 -7.28
C ASP A 379 -13.14 16.43 -7.76
N GLU A 380 -12.90 15.13 -7.59
CA GLU A 380 -13.85 14.10 -7.97
C GLU A 380 -15.05 14.06 -6.99
N PRO A 381 -16.24 13.64 -7.46
CA PRO A 381 -17.41 13.50 -6.60
C PRO A 381 -17.13 12.61 -5.39
N LYS A 382 -17.54 13.06 -4.21
CA LYS A 382 -17.33 12.32 -2.96
C LYS A 382 -18.12 11.00 -3.00
N GLY A 383 -17.42 9.86 -2.93
CA GLY A 383 -18.02 8.52 -2.93
C GLY A 383 -17.11 7.42 -3.51
N LEU A 384 -17.66 6.23 -3.73
CA LEU A 384 -16.92 5.02 -4.16
C LEU A 384 -16.48 5.00 -5.64
N LYS A 385 -16.71 6.06 -6.41
CA LYS A 385 -16.34 6.15 -7.84
C LYS A 385 -14.85 6.37 -8.09
N THR A 386 -13.99 5.99 -7.13
CA THR A 386 -12.54 6.18 -7.18
C THR A 386 -11.80 4.96 -7.74
N ASN A 387 -12.49 3.85 -8.08
CA ASN A 387 -11.88 2.57 -8.50
C ASN A 387 -10.87 1.99 -7.50
N MET A 388 -10.98 2.36 -6.22
CA MET A 388 -10.15 1.85 -5.11
C MET A 388 -10.15 0.31 -5.04
N CYS A 389 -11.31 -0.32 -5.27
CA CYS A 389 -11.51 -1.76 -5.14
C CYS A 389 -10.67 -2.62 -6.10
N MET A 390 -10.00 -2.04 -7.10
CA MET A 390 -9.10 -2.80 -7.98
C MET A 390 -8.04 -3.55 -7.16
N SER A 391 -7.47 -2.93 -6.13
CA SER A 391 -6.49 -3.58 -5.24
C SER A 391 -6.98 -4.85 -4.54
N LEU A 392 -8.30 -5.06 -4.46
CA LEU A 392 -8.94 -6.20 -3.78
C LEU A 392 -9.12 -7.40 -4.70
N PHE A 393 -8.94 -7.24 -6.02
CA PHE A 393 -9.33 -8.23 -7.03
C PHE A 393 -8.64 -9.60 -6.87
N TYR A 394 -7.43 -9.62 -6.31
CA TYR A 394 -6.69 -10.86 -6.07
C TYR A 394 -7.19 -11.66 -4.85
N LEU A 395 -7.78 -10.98 -3.85
CA LEU A 395 -8.14 -11.61 -2.57
C LEU A 395 -9.17 -12.75 -2.71
N PRO A 396 -10.23 -12.67 -3.55
CA PRO A 396 -11.16 -13.78 -3.73
C PRO A 396 -10.49 -15.08 -4.18
N PHE A 397 -9.52 -14.99 -5.11
CA PHE A 397 -8.75 -16.16 -5.54
C PHE A 397 -7.92 -16.74 -4.39
N ALA A 398 -7.22 -15.87 -3.66
CA ALA A 398 -6.37 -16.28 -2.54
C ALA A 398 -7.18 -16.95 -1.40
N ILE A 399 -8.33 -16.37 -1.05
CA ILE A 399 -9.26 -16.91 -0.06
C ILE A 399 -9.86 -18.25 -0.54
N ALA A 400 -10.27 -18.34 -1.81
CA ALA A 400 -10.80 -19.58 -2.37
C ALA A 400 -9.74 -20.70 -2.34
N ASN A 401 -8.48 -20.38 -2.67
CA ASN A 401 -7.38 -21.33 -2.58
C ASN A 401 -7.17 -21.84 -1.15
N ALA A 402 -7.11 -20.94 -0.16
CA ALA A 402 -6.97 -21.33 1.25
C ALA A 402 -8.18 -22.14 1.75
N LEU A 403 -9.39 -21.79 1.30
CA LEU A 403 -10.60 -22.56 1.61
C LEU A 403 -10.54 -23.99 1.05
N THR A 404 -9.97 -24.18 -0.15
CA THR A 404 -9.82 -25.53 -0.72
C THR A 404 -8.91 -26.42 0.14
N ALA A 405 -7.85 -25.85 0.72
CA ALA A 405 -7.01 -26.59 1.67
C ALA A 405 -7.82 -27.07 2.88
N ARG A 406 -8.70 -26.22 3.42
CA ARG A 406 -9.55 -26.59 4.57
C ARG A 406 -10.58 -27.67 4.25
N LEU A 407 -11.02 -27.73 2.99
CA LEU A 407 -11.97 -28.74 2.53
C LEU A 407 -11.29 -30.05 2.06
N ASN A 408 -9.98 -30.03 1.81
CA ASN A 408 -9.22 -31.12 1.21
C ASN A 408 -8.03 -31.53 2.09
N ASP A 409 -8.29 -31.79 3.38
CA ASP A 409 -7.32 -32.30 4.37
C ASP A 409 -5.99 -31.52 4.43
N GLY A 410 -6.03 -30.21 4.24
CA GLY A 410 -4.87 -29.32 4.30
C GLY A 410 -4.13 -29.14 2.98
N VAL A 411 -4.57 -29.75 1.88
CA VAL A 411 -3.92 -29.64 0.56
C VAL A 411 -4.59 -28.56 -0.29
N PRO A 412 -3.96 -27.38 -0.48
CA PRO A 412 -4.51 -26.33 -1.33
C PRO A 412 -4.46 -26.72 -2.81
N LEU A 413 -5.31 -26.10 -3.64
CA LEU A 413 -5.25 -26.24 -5.12
C LEU A 413 -3.91 -25.76 -5.70
N VAL A 414 -3.40 -24.64 -5.18
CA VAL A 414 -2.10 -24.06 -5.51
C VAL A 414 -1.34 -23.84 -4.23
N ASP A 415 -0.06 -24.20 -4.21
CA ASP A 415 0.82 -23.96 -3.08
C ASP A 415 0.78 -22.46 -2.68
N GLU A 416 0.52 -22.23 -1.38
CA GLU A 416 0.16 -20.90 -0.88
C GLU A 416 1.32 -19.90 -0.92
N PHE A 417 2.58 -20.36 -0.94
CA PHE A 417 3.70 -19.47 -1.14
C PHE A 417 3.64 -18.82 -2.52
N TRP A 418 3.29 -19.58 -3.58
CA TRP A 418 3.13 -19.02 -4.91
C TRP A 418 1.91 -18.10 -5.03
N VAL A 419 0.84 -18.37 -4.29
CA VAL A 419 -0.32 -17.46 -4.20
C VAL A 419 0.07 -16.15 -3.51
N LEU A 420 0.85 -16.21 -2.42
CA LEU A 420 1.37 -15.03 -1.73
C LEU A 420 2.32 -14.22 -2.61
N LEU A 421 3.22 -14.89 -3.33
CA LEU A 421 4.11 -14.22 -4.27
C LEU A 421 3.33 -13.58 -5.43
N GLY A 422 2.32 -14.28 -5.95
CA GLY A 422 1.40 -13.76 -6.96
C GLY A 422 0.65 -12.51 -6.48
N TYR A 423 0.20 -12.50 -5.23
CA TYR A 423 -0.41 -11.32 -4.59
C TYR A 423 0.56 -10.14 -4.51
N CYS A 424 1.82 -10.38 -4.13
CA CYS A 424 2.85 -9.34 -4.10
C CYS A 424 3.15 -8.79 -5.49
N ILE A 425 3.30 -9.66 -6.50
CA ILE A 425 3.52 -9.25 -7.90
C ILE A 425 2.33 -8.45 -8.41
N TYR A 426 1.11 -8.88 -8.13
CA TYR A 426 -0.12 -8.19 -8.52
C TYR A 426 -0.19 -6.77 -7.93
N THR A 427 -0.02 -6.66 -6.61
CA THR A 427 -0.11 -5.37 -5.90
C THR A 427 1.03 -4.42 -6.28
N ALA A 428 2.24 -4.93 -6.45
CA ALA A 428 3.38 -4.15 -6.96
C ALA A 428 3.13 -3.64 -8.38
N SER A 429 2.67 -4.52 -9.29
CA SER A 429 2.37 -4.14 -10.68
C SER A 429 1.27 -3.09 -10.75
N LEU A 430 0.21 -3.26 -9.94
CA LEU A 430 -0.90 -2.32 -9.86
C LEU A 430 -0.44 -0.95 -9.34
N TYR A 431 0.33 -0.92 -8.25
CA TYR A 431 0.85 0.34 -7.69
C TYR A 431 1.82 1.03 -8.65
N MET A 432 2.75 0.29 -9.27
CA MET A 432 3.72 0.86 -10.22
C MET A 432 3.04 1.39 -11.48
N HIS A 433 2.03 0.69 -12.00
CA HIS A 433 1.22 1.18 -13.11
C HIS A 433 0.49 2.48 -12.72
N PHE A 434 -0.12 2.51 -11.54
CA PHE A 434 -0.79 3.71 -11.01
C PHE A 434 0.18 4.88 -10.87
N ALA A 435 1.29 4.69 -10.15
CA ALA A 435 2.27 5.73 -9.89
C ALA A 435 2.85 6.31 -11.18
N THR A 436 3.32 5.46 -12.10
CA THR A 436 3.95 5.92 -13.34
C THR A 436 2.96 6.63 -14.27
N THR A 437 1.76 6.09 -14.42
CA THR A 437 0.72 6.68 -15.28
C THR A 437 0.25 8.02 -14.74
N VAL A 438 -0.07 8.12 -13.44
CA VAL A 438 -0.57 9.36 -12.83
C VAL A 438 0.51 10.44 -12.82
N ILE A 439 1.77 10.09 -12.51
CA ILE A 439 2.88 11.04 -12.63
C ILE A 439 2.96 11.56 -14.07
N HIS A 440 2.85 10.69 -15.08
CA HIS A 440 2.90 11.10 -16.49
C HIS A 440 1.70 11.99 -16.88
N GLU A 441 0.50 11.66 -16.43
CA GLU A 441 -0.71 12.45 -16.71
C GLU A 441 -0.65 13.84 -16.06
N ILE A 442 -0.24 13.94 -14.79
CA ILE A 442 -0.13 15.24 -14.09
C ILE A 442 1.00 16.08 -14.68
N THR A 443 2.16 15.49 -14.97
CA THR A 443 3.28 16.22 -15.60
C THR A 443 2.89 16.75 -16.97
N SER A 444 2.18 15.96 -17.77
CA SER A 444 1.67 16.37 -19.09
C SER A 444 0.60 17.45 -18.99
N ALA A 445 -0.32 17.34 -18.03
CA ALA A 445 -1.38 18.32 -17.80
C ALA A 445 -0.82 19.68 -17.36
N LEU A 446 0.13 19.68 -16.43
CA LEU A 446 0.66 20.91 -15.82
C LEU A 446 1.89 21.47 -16.55
N GLY A 447 2.50 20.75 -17.49
CA GLY A 447 3.73 21.17 -18.17
C GLY A 447 4.95 21.20 -17.23
N ILE A 448 5.00 20.30 -16.25
CA ILE A 448 6.08 20.21 -15.26
C ILE A 448 6.82 18.87 -15.36
N TYR A 449 7.96 18.74 -14.71
CA TYR A 449 8.70 17.48 -14.60
C TYR A 449 8.68 16.97 -13.16
N CYS A 450 8.65 15.65 -12.98
CA CYS A 450 8.66 15.05 -11.65
C CYS A 450 9.99 15.28 -10.90
N PHE A 451 11.11 15.05 -11.58
CA PHE A 451 12.47 15.15 -10.99
C PHE A 451 13.31 16.26 -11.62
N ARG A 452 12.67 17.36 -12.03
CA ARG A 452 13.38 18.55 -12.51
C ARG A 452 12.56 19.80 -12.21
N ILE A 453 13.22 20.85 -11.74
CA ILE A 453 12.57 22.14 -11.51
C ILE A 453 12.39 22.85 -12.86
N THR A 454 11.14 23.07 -13.26
CA THR A 454 10.81 23.93 -14.41
C THR A 454 11.09 25.38 -14.01
N ARG A 455 11.98 26.06 -14.74
CA ARG A 455 12.15 27.52 -14.58
C ARG A 455 10.90 28.18 -15.16
N LYS A 456 10.19 28.97 -14.36
CA LYS A 456 9.20 29.91 -14.90
C LYS A 456 9.99 30.98 -15.66
N GLU A 457 9.66 31.20 -16.94
CA GLU A 457 10.17 32.37 -17.66
C GLU A 457 9.72 33.62 -16.88
N ALA A 458 10.67 34.52 -16.64
CA ALA A 458 10.53 35.66 -15.75
C ALA A 458 9.71 36.80 -16.37
#